data_AF-A0AAU3IFD1-F1
#
_entry.id   AF-A0AAU3IFD1-F1
#
_cell.length_a   1.000
_cell.length_b   1.000
_cell.length_c   1.000
_cell.angle_alpha   90.00
_cell.angle_beta   90.00
_cell.angle_gamma   90.00
#
_symmetry.space_group_name_H-M   'P 1'
#
loop_
_entity.id
_entity.type
_entity.pdbx_description
1 polymer ?
#
loop_
_entity_poly.entity_id
_entity_poly.type
_entity_poly.pdbx_seq_one_letter_code
_entity_poly.pdbx_strand_id
1 'polypeptide(L)' 'MDVHDPCPALPRLRTAGSLDAYGRGLAIVQAFSHHWGWAPTPYGKSVWFQLLAWPSAAA' A
#
# COMPACT_ATOMS: atom_id res chain seq x y z
N MET A 1 0.03 -9.07 -0.69
CA MET A 1 0.96 -8.78 0.42
C MET A 1 0.33 -7.74 1.32
N ASP A 2 0.56 -7.80 2.62
CA ASP A 2 0.08 -6.80 3.57
C ASP A 2 1.19 -6.34 4.53
N VAL A 3 1.03 -5.12 5.04
CA VAL A 3 1.95 -4.46 5.97
C VAL A 3 1.15 -3.92 7.14
N HIS A 4 1.57 -4.25 8.34
CA HIS A 4 0.97 -3.78 9.58
C HIS A 4 1.69 -2.55 10.13
N ASP A 5 0.92 -1.57 10.60
CA ASP A 5 1.40 -0.36 11.25
C ASP A 5 0.57 -0.16 12.53
N PRO A 6 1.21 -0.04 13.71
CA PRO A 6 0.49 0.13 14.98
C PRO A 6 -0.24 1.48 15.08
N CYS A 7 0.08 2.44 14.22
CA CYS A 7 -0.61 3.72 14.18
C CYS A 7 -2.06 3.54 13.66
N PRO A 8 -3.09 3.96 14.42
CA PRO A 8 -4.49 3.82 14.03
C PRO A 8 -4.92 4.86 12.98
N ALA A 9 -4.08 5.84 12.67
CA ALA A 9 -4.40 6.87 11.68
C ALA A 9 -4.57 6.23 10.30
N LEU A 10 -5.76 6.38 9.74
CA LEU A 10 -6.12 5.79 8.45
C LEU A 10 -5.22 6.32 7.33
N PRO A 11 -4.81 5.47 6.37
CA PRO A 11 -4.00 5.90 5.26
C PRO A 11 -4.74 6.94 4.43
N ARG A 12 -4.09 8.06 4.11
CA ARG A 12 -4.64 9.12 3.27
C ARG A 12 -3.74 9.35 2.08
N LEU A 13 -4.30 9.35 0.88
CA LEU A 13 -3.56 9.71 -0.31
C LEU A 13 -3.08 11.17 -0.17
N ARG A 14 -1.80 11.40 -0.42
CA ARG A 14 -1.17 12.72 -0.33
C ARG A 14 -0.57 13.08 -1.68
N THR A 15 -0.66 14.35 -2.02
CA THR A 15 0.12 14.93 -3.12
C THR A 15 1.44 15.40 -2.53
N ALA A 16 2.54 14.76 -2.94
CA ALA A 16 3.88 15.16 -2.53
C ALA A 16 4.49 16.07 -3.60
N GLY A 17 5.13 17.15 -3.18
CA GLY A 17 5.94 17.99 -4.05
C GLY A 17 7.19 17.25 -4.54
N SER A 18 7.86 17.85 -5.53
CA SER A 18 9.09 17.29 -6.12
C SER A 18 10.23 17.12 -5.12
N LEU A 19 10.32 18.00 -4.12
CA LEU A 19 11.37 18.00 -3.09
C LEU A 19 10.93 17.40 -1.76
N ASP A 20 9.66 16.98 -1.62
CA ASP A 20 9.18 16.41 -0.37
C ASP A 20 9.88 15.06 -0.12
N ALA A 21 10.31 14.81 1.11
CA ALA A 21 10.96 13.55 1.48
C ALA A 21 9.95 12.40 1.72
N TYR A 22 8.67 12.70 1.87
CA TYR A 22 7.63 11.73 2.24
C TYR A 22 6.30 12.00 1.52
N GLY A 23 5.33 11.11 1.70
CA GLY A 23 3.96 11.27 1.17
C GLY A 23 3.67 10.55 -0.15
N ARG A 24 4.69 10.00 -0.83
CA ARG A 24 4.51 9.26 -2.09
C ARG A 24 4.07 7.80 -1.93
N GLY A 25 4.16 7.23 -0.72
CA GLY A 25 3.96 5.80 -0.49
C GLY A 25 2.65 5.24 -1.04
N LEU A 26 1.50 5.82 -0.67
CA LEU A 26 0.20 5.36 -1.17
C LEU A 26 -0.01 5.62 -2.65
N ALA A 27 0.54 6.71 -3.20
CA ALA A 27 0.49 6.98 -4.63
C ALA A 27 1.24 5.90 -5.44
N ILE A 28 2.40 5.47 -4.93
CA ILE A 28 3.17 4.35 -5.51
C ILE A 28 2.35 3.06 -5.43
N VAL A 29 1.81 2.71 -4.26
CA VAL A 29 0.96 1.51 -4.12
C VAL A 29 -0.21 1.54 -5.10
N GLN A 30 -0.92 2.66 -5.19
CA GLN A 30 -2.04 2.83 -6.11
C GLN A 30 -1.63 2.67 -7.58
N ALA A 31 -0.45 3.16 -7.97
CA ALA A 31 0.01 3.13 -9.36
C ALA A 31 0.44 1.73 -9.83
N PHE A 32 0.98 0.91 -8.92
CA PHE A 32 1.56 -0.39 -9.28
C PHE A 32 0.70 -1.60 -8.92
N SER A 33 -0.36 -1.41 -8.14
CA SER A 33 -1.20 -2.52 -7.67
C SER A 33 -2.41 -2.74 -8.56
N HIS A 34 -2.80 -4.00 -8.78
CA HIS A 34 -4.07 -4.32 -9.42
C HIS A 34 -5.24 -3.97 -8.50
N HIS A 35 -5.13 -4.38 -7.24
CA HIS A 35 -6.02 -3.96 -6.17
C HIS A 35 -5.19 -3.60 -4.95
N TRP A 36 -5.68 -2.66 -4.16
CA TRP A 36 -5.09 -2.33 -2.87
C TRP A 36 -6.18 -1.79 -1.95
N GLY A 37 -5.88 -1.78 -0.66
CA GLY A 37 -6.78 -1.22 0.34
C GLY A 37 -6.12 -1.19 1.70
N TRP A 38 -6.92 -0.89 2.71
CA TRP A 38 -6.51 -0.91 4.10
C TRP A 38 -7.65 -1.40 4.98
N ALA A 39 -7.32 -1.91 6.15
CA ALA A 39 -8.29 -2.29 7.17
C ALA A 39 -7.77 -1.91 8.56
N PRO A 40 -8.64 -1.49 9.49
CA PRO A 40 -8.26 -1.37 10.90
C PRO A 40 -7.98 -2.77 11.46
N THR A 41 -7.05 -2.84 12.40
CA THR A 41 -6.75 -4.07 13.15
C THR A 41 -6.82 -3.78 14.65
N PRO A 42 -6.91 -4.80 15.52
CA PRO A 42 -6.89 -4.57 16.97
C PRO A 42 -5.66 -3.81 17.49
N TYR A 43 -4.58 -3.79 16.72
CA TYR A 43 -3.30 -3.19 17.11
C TYR A 43 -2.93 -1.95 16.28
N GLY A 44 -3.80 -1.47 15.38
CA GLY A 44 -3.51 -0.36 14.48
C GLY A 44 -4.23 -0.52 13.15
N LYS A 45 -3.48 -0.62 12.06
CA LYS A 45 -4.01 -0.83 10.71
C LYS A 45 -3.14 -1.79 9.88
N SER A 46 -3.71 -2.32 8.82
CA SER A 46 -2.98 -2.96 7.73
C SER A 46 -3.24 -2.24 6.41
N VAL A 47 -2.22 -2.16 5.57
CA VAL A 47 -2.34 -1.78 4.16
C VAL A 47 -1.96 -3.00 3.34
N TRP A 48 -2.77 -3.35 2.36
CA TRP A 48 -2.56 -4.52 1.52
C TRP A 48 -2.61 -4.15 0.04
N PHE A 49 -1.95 -4.97 -0.77
CA PHE A 49 -2.00 -4.88 -2.22
C PHE A 49 -1.89 -6.26 -2.88
N GLN A 50 -2.40 -6.32 -4.11
CA GLN A 50 -2.39 -7.49 -4.97
C GLN A 50 -1.72 -7.11 -6.30
N LEU A 51 -0.81 -7.98 -6.74
CA LEU A 51 -0.19 -7.94 -8.06
C LEU A 51 -0.62 -9.20 -8.82
N LEU A 52 -0.72 -9.11 -10.14
CA LEU A 52 -0.78 -10.31 -10.96
C LEU A 52 0.57 -11.00 -10.87
N ALA A 53 0.56 -12.28 -10.49
CA ALA A 53 1.75 -13.09 -10.57
C ALA A 53 2.15 -13.20 -12.05
N TRP A 54 3.45 -13.10 -12.33
CA TRP A 54 3.95 -13.55 -13.63
C TRP A 54 3.59 -15.03 -13.78
N PRO A 55 3.14 -15.48 -14.98
CA PRO A 55 2.91 -16.89 -15.20
C PRO A 55 4.18 -17.67 -14.86
N SER A 56 4.12 -18.56 -13.88
CA SER A 56 5.20 -19.52 -13.70
C SER A 56 5.26 -20.36 -14.96
N ALA A 57 6.46 -20.56 -15.54
CA ALA A 57 6.63 -21.58 -16.56
C ALA A 57 6.09 -22.89 -15.98
N ALA A 58 5.14 -23.52 -16.68
CA ALA A 58 4.65 -24.83 -16.30
C ALA A 58 5.86 -25.76 -16.20
N ALA A 59 6.00 -26.44 -15.06
CA ALA A 59 7.03 -27.45 -14.87
C ALA A 59 6.83 -28.63 -15.84
#